data_AF-A0AAD1NGB2-F1
#
_entry.id   AF-A0AAD1NGB2-F1
#
_cell.length_a   1.000
_cell.length_b   1.000
_cell.length_c   1.000
_cell.angle_alpha   90.00
_cell.angle_beta   90.00
_cell.angle_gamma   90.00
#
_symmetry.space_group_name_H-M   'P 1'
#
loop_
_entity.id
_entity.type
_entity.pdbx_description
1 polymer ?
#
loop_
_entity_poly.entity_id
_entity_poly.type
_entity_poly.pdbx_seq_one_letter_code
_entity_poly.pdbx_strand_id
1 'polypeptide(L)'
;MENFATEPVLATGDEKLSQALEMLEALNLPDKTAICQIHYDFAMVPAMGYYTGLMFQVYVEGVAQAVISGGRYDKLLKQFGKTTGSIGFCVHMDNVMKGLNND
;
A
#
# COMPACT_ATOMS: atom_id res chain seq x y z
N MET A 1 15.44 -19.02 30.85
CA MET A 1 15.11 -18.72 29.43
C MET A 1 14.41 -17.38 29.49
N GLU A 2 15.14 -16.30 29.23
CA GLU A 2 14.65 -14.94 29.44
C GLU A 2 13.53 -14.63 28.44
N ASN A 3 12.44 -14.12 29.00
CA ASN A 3 11.24 -13.71 28.30
C ASN A 3 11.57 -12.39 27.59
N PHE A 4 11.86 -12.44 26.29
CA PHE A 4 12.08 -11.23 25.49
C PHE A 4 10.75 -10.47 25.40
N ALA A 5 10.73 -9.34 26.11
CA ALA A 5 9.61 -8.43 26.25
C ALA A 5 8.86 -8.18 24.94
N THR A 6 7.53 -8.32 25.01
CA THR A 6 6.54 -7.81 24.07
C THR A 6 6.37 -6.31 24.23
N GLU A 7 7.41 -5.53 23.95
CA GLU A 7 7.35 -4.06 23.92
C GLU A 7 7.97 -3.59 22.60
N PRO A 8 7.27 -2.80 21.77
CA PRO A 8 7.85 -2.30 20.54
C PRO A 8 9.01 -1.34 20.88
N VAL A 9 10.23 -1.70 20.47
CA VAL A 9 11.50 -0.97 20.73
C VAL A 9 11.61 0.38 19.97
N LEU A 10 10.50 0.98 19.56
CA LEU A 10 10.49 2.23 18.80
C LEU A 10 9.66 3.32 19.51
N ALA A 11 9.99 3.61 20.77
CA ALA A 11 9.58 4.86 21.41
C ALA A 11 10.48 6.00 20.93
N THR A 12 10.34 6.40 19.68
CA THR A 12 10.91 7.66 19.18
C THR A 12 9.87 8.75 19.41
N GLY A 13 10.23 9.90 19.99
CA GLY A 13 9.36 11.08 20.02
C GLY A 13 9.08 11.71 18.64
N ASP A 14 9.27 10.94 17.56
CA ASP A 14 9.05 11.34 16.18
C ASP A 14 7.64 10.92 15.75
N GLU A 15 6.75 11.91 15.66
CA GLU A 15 5.35 11.73 15.25
C GLU A 15 5.20 11.03 13.90
N LYS A 16 6.13 11.24 12.96
CA LYS A 16 6.05 10.60 11.63
C LYS A 16 6.36 9.12 11.71
N LEU A 17 7.33 8.74 12.54
CA LEU A 17 7.64 7.33 12.73
C LEU A 17 6.47 6.61 13.42
N SER A 18 5.87 7.22 14.44
CA SER A 18 4.68 6.67 15.11
C SER A 18 3.51 6.49 14.14
N GLN A 19 3.20 7.50 13.31
CA GLN A 19 2.14 7.38 12.30
C GLN A 19 2.43 6.29 11.26
N ALA A 20 3.70 6.12 10.86
CA ALA A 20 4.09 5.06 9.94
C ALA A 20 3.92 3.67 10.57
N LEU A 21 4.26 3.51 11.84
CA LEU A 21 4.10 2.25 12.58
C LEU A 21 2.63 1.89 12.77
N GLU A 22 1.79 2.84 13.22
CA GLU A 22 0.34 2.65 13.34
C GLU A 22 -0.27 2.22 12.00
N MET A 23 0.20 2.80 10.90
CA MET A 23 -0.27 2.46 9.56
C MET A 23 0.13 1.04 9.15
N LEU A 24 1.35 0.60 9.46
CA LEU A 24 1.79 -0.78 9.20
C LEU A 24 1.01 -1.79 10.05
N GLU A 25 0.76 -1.48 11.32
CA GLU A 25 -0.07 -2.30 12.21
C GLU A 25 -1.51 -2.41 11.69
N ALA A 26 -2.11 -1.30 11.23
CA ALA A 26 -3.44 -1.30 10.63
C ALA A 26 -3.52 -2.12 9.33
N LEU A 27 -2.41 -2.30 8.61
CA LEU A 27 -2.35 -3.12 7.41
C LEU A 27 -2.19 -4.61 7.70
N ASN A 28 -1.73 -4.96 8.91
CA ASN A 28 -1.60 -6.32 9.42
C ASN A 28 -2.97 -6.94 9.78
N LEU A 29 -3.84 -7.07 8.78
CA LEU A 29 -5.16 -7.66 8.95
C LEU A 29 -5.04 -9.19 9.06
N PRO A 30 -5.62 -9.83 10.11
CA PRO A 30 -5.69 -11.29 10.18
C PRO A 30 -6.45 -11.85 8.96
N ASP A 31 -6.10 -13.06 8.51
CA ASP A 31 -6.69 -13.81 7.39
C ASP A 31 -6.41 -13.38 5.93
N LYS A 32 -5.55 -12.38 5.67
CA LYS A 32 -5.25 -11.97 4.27
C LYS A 32 -4.39 -12.95 3.45
N THR A 33 -3.61 -13.79 4.11
CA THR A 33 -2.64 -14.69 3.47
C THR A 33 -3.27 -15.82 2.64
N ALA A 34 -4.57 -16.07 2.79
CA ALA A 34 -5.27 -17.08 1.99
C ALA A 34 -5.54 -16.65 0.55
N ILE A 35 -5.51 -15.34 0.24
CA ILE A 35 -5.92 -14.79 -1.06
C ILE A 35 -4.75 -14.09 -1.78
N CYS A 36 -3.89 -13.36 -1.05
CA CYS A 36 -2.68 -12.78 -1.62
C CYS A 36 -1.58 -12.58 -0.55
N GLN A 37 -0.32 -12.67 -0.98
CA GLN A 37 0.83 -12.29 -0.16
C GLN A 37 1.02 -10.77 -0.20
N ILE A 38 1.17 -10.15 0.98
CA ILE A 38 1.41 -8.71 1.10
C ILE A 38 2.89 -8.49 1.37
N HIS A 39 3.52 -7.67 0.51
CA HIS A 39 4.88 -7.19 0.70
C HIS A 39 4.85 -5.68 0.96
N TYR A 40 5.59 -5.25 1.99
CA TYR A 40 5.78 -3.83 2.29
C TYR A 40 7.03 -3.33 1.56
N ASP A 41 6.83 -2.50 0.54
CA ASP A 41 7.91 -1.91 -0.27
C ASP A 41 8.11 -0.43 0.10
N PHE A 42 9.14 -0.16 0.89
CA PHE A 42 9.53 1.20 1.28
C PHE A 42 10.31 1.95 0.18
N ALA A 43 10.72 1.26 -0.90
CA ALA A 43 11.35 1.87 -2.06
C ALA A 43 10.32 2.34 -3.12
N MET A 44 9.03 2.03 -2.93
CA MET A 44 7.97 2.45 -3.84
C MET A 44 7.84 3.99 -3.87
N VAL A 45 8.08 4.57 -5.04
CA VAL A 45 7.95 6.01 -5.29
C VAL A 45 6.58 6.31 -5.92
N PRO A 46 5.88 7.38 -5.49
CA PRO A 46 4.63 7.77 -6.13
C PRO A 46 4.82 8.07 -7.61
N ALA A 47 4.04 7.41 -8.48
CA ALA A 47 4.02 7.72 -9.91
C ALA A 47 3.49 9.14 -10.20
N MET A 48 2.67 9.68 -9.30
CA MET A 48 2.05 11.00 -9.41
C MET A 48 2.19 11.79 -8.11
N GLY A 49 2.48 13.08 -8.22
CA GLY A 49 2.69 13.97 -7.06
C GLY A 49 1.45 14.24 -6.20
N TYR A 50 0.27 13.76 -6.61
CA TYR A 50 -0.98 13.92 -5.86
C TYR A 50 -1.21 12.84 -4.80
N TYR A 51 -0.42 11.77 -4.75
CA TYR A 51 -0.55 10.76 -3.70
C TYR A 51 -0.15 11.34 -2.33
N THR A 52 -0.89 10.95 -1.29
CA THR A 52 -0.79 11.56 0.05
C THR A 52 -0.58 10.57 1.18
N GLY A 53 -0.44 9.28 0.89
CA GLY A 53 -0.34 8.24 1.92
C GLY A 53 -0.17 6.87 1.29
N LEU A 54 -1.02 5.91 1.70
CA LEU A 54 -0.97 4.52 1.23
C LEU A 54 -0.89 4.45 -0.29
N MET A 55 0.05 3.66 -0.80
CA MET A 55 0.11 3.23 -2.19
C MET A 55 0.24 1.72 -2.22
N PHE A 56 -0.31 1.11 -3.25
CA PHE A 56 -0.18 -0.32 -3.45
C PHE A 56 -0.20 -0.69 -4.92
N GLN A 57 0.48 -1.78 -5.23
CA GLN A 57 0.48 -2.42 -6.53
C GLN A 57 0.22 -3.91 -6.33
N VAL A 58 -0.49 -4.52 -7.27
CA VAL A 58 -0.73 -5.97 -7.29
C VAL A 58 -0.08 -6.53 -8.55
N TYR A 59 0.68 -7.59 -8.36
CA TYR A 59 1.40 -8.30 -9.41
C TYR A 59 0.88 -9.73 -9.48
N VAL A 60 0.96 -10.30 -10.67
CA VAL A 60 0.67 -11.72 -10.94
C VAL A 60 1.88 -12.33 -11.62
N GLU A 61 2.05 -13.63 -11.46
CA GLU A 61 3.13 -14.36 -12.12
C GLU A 61 3.05 -14.22 -13.65
N GLY A 62 4.20 -14.17 -14.32
CA GLY A 62 4.27 -14.02 -15.78
C GLY A 62 4.09 -12.60 -16.33
N VAL A 63 3.67 -11.62 -15.51
CA VAL A 63 3.45 -10.24 -15.95
C VAL A 63 4.38 -9.27 -15.21
N ALA A 64 5.31 -8.64 -15.95
CA ALA A 64 6.29 -7.71 -15.38
C ALA A 64 5.68 -6.40 -14.86
N GLN A 65 4.50 -6.02 -15.35
CA GLN A 65 3.79 -4.82 -14.94
C GLN A 65 2.70 -5.12 -13.90
N ALA A 66 2.41 -4.16 -13.03
CA ALA A 66 1.30 -4.28 -12.09
C ALA A 66 -0.04 -4.44 -12.82
N VAL A 67 -0.87 -5.37 -12.36
CA VAL A 67 -2.26 -5.56 -12.85
C VAL A 67 -3.25 -4.64 -12.15
N ILE A 68 -2.93 -4.21 -10.92
CA ILE A 68 -3.68 -3.20 -10.18
C ILE A 68 -2.68 -2.19 -9.60
N SER A 69 -3.02 -0.91 -9.66
CA SER A 69 -2.30 0.14 -8.94
C SER A 69 -3.27 1.10 -8.29
N GLY A 70 -3.01 1.50 -7.05
CA GLY A 70 -3.89 2.36 -6.31
C GLY A 70 -3.23 3.04 -5.12
N GLY A 71 -4.02 3.84 -4.41
CA GLY A 71 -3.56 4.52 -3.22
C GLY A 71 -4.45 5.69 -2.82
N ARG A 72 -4.02 6.41 -1.78
CA ARG A 72 -4.70 7.57 -1.21
C ARG A 72 -4.22 8.86 -1.87
N TYR A 73 -5.15 9.71 -2.29
CA TYR A 73 -4.90 10.90 -3.13
C TYR A 73 -5.71 12.13 -2.67
N ASP A 74 -5.67 12.46 -1.38
CA ASP A 74 -6.46 13.56 -0.79
C ASP A 74 -6.16 14.92 -1.45
N LYS A 75 -4.91 15.13 -1.91
CA LYS A 75 -4.49 16.35 -2.62
C LYS A 75 -5.23 16.55 -3.94
N LEU A 76 -5.68 15.48 -4.60
CA LEU A 76 -6.38 15.57 -5.87
C LEU A 76 -7.73 16.26 -5.70
N LEU A 77 -8.57 15.81 -4.76
CA LEU A 77 -9.89 16.42 -4.54
C LEU A 77 -9.79 17.85 -4.01
N LYS A 78 -8.71 18.18 -3.31
CA LYS A 78 -8.44 19.56 -2.88
C LYS A 78 -8.33 20.52 -4.08
N GLN A 79 -7.81 20.07 -5.22
CA GLN A 79 -7.75 20.87 -6.46
C GLN A 79 -9.15 21.17 -7.03
N PHE A 80 -10.16 20.36 -6.68
CA PHE A 80 -11.56 20.54 -7.06
C PHE A 80 -12.40 21.18 -5.95
N GLY A 81 -11.77 21.78 -4.93
CA GLY A 81 -12.48 22.47 -3.84
C GLY A 81 -13.10 21.55 -2.79
N LYS A 82 -12.77 20.25 -2.77
CA LYS A 82 -13.25 19.29 -1.78
C LYS A 82 -12.11 18.82 -0.88
N THR A 83 -12.26 19.04 0.43
CA THR A 83 -11.33 18.51 1.44
C THR A 83 -11.95 17.28 2.07
N THR A 84 -11.71 16.11 1.48
CA THR A 84 -12.19 14.82 2.00
C THR A 84 -11.17 13.72 1.74
N GLY A 85 -11.21 12.67 2.56
CA GLY A 85 -10.38 11.48 2.36
C GLY A 85 -10.69 10.84 1.01
N SER A 86 -9.66 10.51 0.24
CA SER A 86 -9.77 10.02 -1.13
C SER A 86 -8.85 8.82 -1.35
N ILE A 87 -9.41 7.68 -1.73
CA ILE A 87 -8.67 6.45 -2.02
C ILE A 87 -9.34 5.71 -3.18
N GLY A 88 -8.54 5.01 -3.98
CA GLY A 88 -9.04 4.21 -5.09
C GLY A 88 -7.91 3.48 -5.81
N PHE A 89 -8.29 2.73 -6.84
CA PHE A 89 -7.37 1.94 -7.64
C PHE A 89 -7.84 1.85 -9.10
N CYS A 90 -6.93 1.44 -9.97
CA CYS A 90 -7.19 1.14 -11.36
C CYS A 90 -6.76 -0.31 -11.65
N VAL A 91 -7.55 -1.01 -12.46
CA VAL A 91 -7.23 -2.32 -13.01
C VAL A 91 -6.70 -2.15 -14.43
N HIS A 92 -5.48 -2.61 -14.67
CA HIS A 92 -4.83 -2.55 -15.98
C HIS A 92 -5.25 -3.78 -16.79
N MET A 93 -6.37 -3.66 -17.51
CA MET A 93 -6.98 -4.80 -18.22
C MET A 93 -6.01 -5.49 -19.19
N ASP A 94 -5.17 -4.75 -19.90
CA ASP A 94 -4.17 -5.34 -20.79
C ASP A 94 -3.18 -6.27 -20.06
N ASN A 95 -2.77 -5.88 -18.84
CA ASN A 95 -1.87 -6.68 -18.01
C ASN A 95 -2.59 -7.89 -17.41
N VAL A 96 -3.86 -7.73 -17.03
CA VAL A 96 -4.71 -8.84 -16.60
C VAL A 96 -4.85 -9.86 -17.73
N MET A 97 -5.14 -9.41 -18.95
CA MET A 97 -5.27 -10.30 -20.11
C MET A 97 -3.97 -11.04 -20.42
N LYS A 98 -2.80 -10.40 -20.30
CA LYS A 98 -1.51 -11.08 -20.43
C LYS A 98 -1.33 -12.21 -19.41
N GLY A 99 -1.67 -11.96 -18.15
CA GLY A 99 -1.57 -12.96 -17.08
C GLY A 99 -2.58 -14.12 -17.23
N LEU A 100 -3.71 -13.88 -17.90
CA LEU A 100 -4.69 -14.94 -18.21
C LEU A 100 -4.29 -15.77 -19.43
N ASN A 101 -3.65 -15.14 -20.42
CA ASN A 101 -3.35 -15.79 -21.69
C ASN A 101 -2.04 -16.58 -21.70
N ASN A 102 -1.17 -16.44 -20.67
CA ASN A 102 0.10 -17.17 -20.53
C ASN A 102 0.79 -17.46 -21.87
N ASP A 103 1.22 -16.41 -22.57
CA ASP A 103 2.19 -16.54 -23.67
C ASP A 103 3.60 -16.79 -23.11
#